data_AF-A0A640KCS9-F1
#
_entry.id   AF-A0A640KCS9-F1
#
_cell.length_a   1.000
_cell.length_b   1.000
_cell.length_c   1.000
_cell.angle_alpha   90.00
_cell.angle_beta   90.00
_cell.angle_gamma   90.00
#
_symmetry.space_group_name_H-M   'P 1'
#
loop_
_entity.id
_entity.type
_entity.pdbx_description
1 polymer ?
#
loop_
_entity_poly.entity_id
_entity_poly.type
_entity_poly.pdbx_seq_one_letter_code
_entity_poly.pdbx_strand_id
1 'polypeptide(L)'
;MTSRLDAFVKSIIFPRPKIATYDTSTHPNKLVHIPLVDPHRHVENGAFTYGYLLINPKATHVFLYAHPNAVDIGVAYKELRYVSKEASISVLLFEYSGYGLTHTPITEASIHQDTLSAYLFLRRYVGVPANRVIFCGRSLGASPAAFLAALLPPTQRPCLLILQCPFTALSECINEFSQNAVSIANFLGYNWFRTIDIIADVSCPVVLHHGTHDTIVRIDHSYTLKRVRDTAPKPCVTYVYQEDGKGHNNLSFATLVRILRERVVTEALLPLSVPHLKVFLANAPVYQHLFCDSSGIGFATLNDAVLSWRAKLSFHLCAPPLDQLYVLLTASVCVFTMKCARAWQIYCSLIRKNLCREAVHERCTKDAFLHRCLACWGNPLAVHVDVESVNSTREVHCFGFATCRDGLLDAPALYPAKSTEALLSVLEIGVTPGLLSCMKRCLATAPGMLEEGDIPCFVHQDTVNAVQLECERAVAFLSEDDKQRLCAFLKHMDSGFSENLSSKAYERLRRSTSSCSQMSSESFQELKEWLRPWASTSGTDMHALAHEVPWDDYLLRGRLVARQHVLSESMSWEECCQAMEESEVVYKIYNLFQDMSAQYLRPAFLTAAAVASRG
;
A
#
# COMPACT_ATOMS: atom_id res chain seq x y z
N MET A 1 19.42 -28.01 7.49
CA MET A 1 20.15 -27.62 8.72
C MET A 1 20.54 -26.14 8.71
N THR A 2 20.92 -25.56 7.58
CA THR A 2 21.30 -24.14 7.42
C THR A 2 20.23 -23.12 7.81
N SER A 3 18.93 -23.37 7.55
CA SER A 3 17.86 -22.42 7.89
C SER A 3 17.60 -22.25 9.39
N ARG A 4 17.75 -23.31 10.19
CA ARG A 4 17.60 -23.24 11.65
C ARG A 4 18.77 -22.50 12.31
N LEU A 5 19.97 -22.71 11.79
CA LEU A 5 21.18 -22.01 12.25
C LEU A 5 21.14 -20.52 11.86
N ASP A 6 20.71 -20.19 10.64
CA ASP A 6 20.48 -18.81 10.19
C ASP A 6 19.43 -18.09 11.06
N ALA A 7 18.29 -18.73 11.32
CA ALA A 7 17.26 -18.18 12.20
C ALA A 7 17.77 -17.95 13.64
N PHE A 8 18.56 -18.90 14.17
CA PHE A 8 19.17 -18.77 15.49
C PHE A 8 20.16 -17.60 15.55
N VAL A 9 21.06 -17.48 14.57
CA VAL A 9 22.03 -16.37 14.51
C VAL A 9 21.32 -15.03 14.36
N LYS A 10 20.31 -14.93 13.48
CA LYS A 10 19.46 -13.73 13.38
C LYS A 10 18.76 -13.38 14.68
N SER A 11 18.31 -14.37 15.47
CA SER A 11 17.68 -14.11 16.77
C SER A 11 18.65 -13.52 17.81
N ILE A 12 19.96 -13.75 17.65
CA ILE A 12 21.02 -13.18 18.49
C ILE A 12 21.39 -11.77 18.00
N ILE A 13 21.47 -11.56 16.68
CA ILE A 13 21.83 -10.26 16.08
C ILE A 13 20.69 -9.24 16.24
N PHE A 14 19.46 -9.70 16.02
CA PHE A 14 18.25 -8.89 16.00
C PHE A 14 17.25 -9.36 17.06
N PRO A 15 17.61 -9.32 18.36
CA PRO A 15 16.61 -9.49 19.40
C PRO A 15 15.53 -8.42 19.20
N ARG A 16 14.29 -8.80 19.45
CA ARG A 16 13.11 -7.94 19.33
C ARG A 16 12.07 -8.34 20.38
N PRO A 17 11.19 -7.43 20.81
CA PRO A 17 10.04 -7.80 21.64
C PRO A 17 9.27 -8.96 20.99
N LYS A 18 8.90 -9.97 21.79
CA LYS A 18 8.13 -11.13 21.26
C LYS A 18 6.74 -10.73 20.76
N ILE A 19 6.18 -9.70 21.38
CA ILE A 19 4.92 -9.06 21.02
C ILE A 19 5.25 -7.60 20.78
N ALA A 20 4.73 -7.02 19.69
CA ALA A 20 4.87 -5.59 19.42
C ALA A 20 4.35 -4.78 20.61
N THR A 21 5.10 -3.77 21.05
CA THR A 21 4.72 -2.92 22.17
C THR A 21 3.85 -1.74 21.78
N TYR A 22 3.48 -1.67 20.50
CA TYR A 22 2.65 -0.62 19.94
C TYR A 22 1.64 -1.17 18.94
N ASP A 23 0.55 -0.43 18.83
CA ASP A 23 -0.50 -0.56 17.82
C ASP A 23 -1.15 0.80 17.56
N THR A 24 -2.26 0.80 16.83
CA THR A 24 -3.03 2.00 16.51
C THR A 24 -3.71 2.62 17.73
N SER A 25 -3.88 1.87 18.82
CA SER A 25 -4.53 2.31 20.07
C SER A 25 -3.53 2.91 21.08
N THR A 26 -2.28 2.47 21.03
CA THR A 26 -1.22 2.83 21.99
C THR A 26 -0.97 4.34 22.01
N HIS A 27 -0.84 4.95 20.83
CA HIS A 27 -0.70 6.40 20.64
C HIS A 27 -1.60 6.85 19.49
N PRO A 28 -2.88 7.19 19.79
CA PRO A 28 -3.86 7.51 18.77
C PRO A 28 -3.40 8.67 17.87
N ASN A 29 -3.64 8.53 16.56
CA ASN A 29 -3.31 9.53 15.54
C ASN A 29 -1.81 9.87 15.41
N LYS A 30 -0.92 8.96 15.82
CA LYS A 30 0.54 9.13 15.67
C LYS A 30 1.19 8.08 14.79
N LEU A 31 0.63 6.86 14.75
CA LEU A 31 1.15 5.77 13.95
C LEU A 31 0.84 6.03 12.49
N VAL A 32 1.84 5.90 11.62
CA VAL A 32 1.72 6.08 10.17
C VAL A 32 2.23 4.85 9.43
N HIS A 33 1.63 4.58 8.28
CA HIS A 33 2.17 3.69 7.26
C HIS A 33 3.21 4.43 6.42
N ILE A 34 4.37 3.81 6.24
CA ILE A 34 5.48 4.28 5.42
C ILE A 34 5.57 3.36 4.21
N PRO A 35 5.22 3.81 2.99
CA PRO A 35 5.34 3.01 1.80
C PRO A 35 6.80 2.61 1.55
N LEU A 36 7.04 1.32 1.32
CA LEU A 36 8.36 0.82 0.96
C LEU A 36 8.65 1.08 -0.51
N VAL A 37 9.89 1.44 -0.81
CA VAL A 37 10.36 1.66 -2.19
C VAL A 37 11.33 0.57 -2.63
N ASP A 38 11.38 0.30 -3.93
CA ASP A 38 12.49 -0.43 -4.54
C ASP A 38 13.80 0.38 -4.36
N PRO A 39 14.88 -0.19 -3.80
CA PRO A 39 16.13 0.53 -3.53
C PRO A 39 16.85 1.08 -4.76
N HIS A 40 16.59 0.55 -5.95
CA HIS A 40 17.27 0.98 -7.18
C HIS A 40 16.43 1.97 -7.97
N ARG A 41 15.11 1.73 -8.06
CA ARG A 41 14.18 2.58 -8.80
C ARG A 41 13.65 3.74 -7.95
N HIS A 42 13.73 3.62 -6.63
CA HIS A 42 13.11 4.51 -5.66
C HIS A 42 11.60 4.66 -5.89
N VAL A 43 10.92 3.68 -6.47
CA VAL A 43 9.46 3.68 -6.68
C VAL A 43 8.82 2.77 -5.64
N GLU A 44 7.62 3.10 -5.17
CA GLU A 44 6.88 2.25 -4.24
C GLU A 44 6.71 0.83 -4.80
N ASN A 45 6.87 -0.17 -3.94
CA ASN A 45 6.71 -1.57 -4.33
C ASN A 45 5.37 -2.20 -3.87
N GLY A 46 4.49 -1.38 -3.28
CA GLY A 46 3.19 -1.82 -2.74
C GLY A 46 3.25 -2.49 -1.36
N ALA A 47 4.42 -2.57 -0.73
CA ALA A 47 4.57 -2.91 0.67
C ALA A 47 4.75 -1.64 1.52
N PHE A 48 4.69 -1.79 2.84
CA PHE A 48 4.85 -0.70 3.79
C PHE A 48 5.51 -1.20 5.07
N THR A 49 6.07 -0.27 5.82
CA THR A 49 6.42 -0.42 7.23
C THR A 49 5.61 0.58 8.06
N TYR A 50 5.82 0.58 9.38
CA TYR A 50 5.18 1.49 10.30
C TYR A 50 6.16 2.54 10.81
N GLY A 51 5.64 3.67 11.28
CA GLY A 51 6.43 4.65 12.01
C GLY A 51 5.58 5.53 12.90
N TYR A 52 6.20 6.16 13.89
CA TYR A 52 5.57 7.24 14.64
C TYR A 52 6.08 8.57 14.12
N LEU A 53 5.15 9.44 13.72
CA LEU A 53 5.46 10.80 13.30
C LEU A 53 5.03 11.81 14.37
N LEU A 54 6.01 12.33 15.08
CA LEU A 54 5.84 13.29 16.17
C LEU A 54 6.01 14.70 15.60
N ILE A 55 4.90 15.30 15.19
CA ILE A 55 4.91 16.67 14.68
C ILE A 55 4.99 17.68 15.83
N ASN A 56 6.00 18.53 15.77
CA ASN A 56 6.13 19.72 16.60
C ASN A 56 5.87 20.98 15.74
N PRO A 57 4.85 21.79 16.04
CA PRO A 57 4.50 22.97 15.22
C PRO A 57 5.60 24.02 15.10
N LYS A 58 6.59 24.03 16.01
CA LYS A 58 7.72 24.95 15.99
C LYS A 58 8.94 24.39 15.27
N ALA A 59 8.88 23.14 14.79
CA ALA A 59 10.02 22.47 14.22
C ALA A 59 10.41 23.04 12.86
N THR A 60 11.68 23.38 12.72
CA THR A 60 12.29 23.73 11.42
C THR A 60 12.89 22.51 10.72
N HIS A 61 13.08 21.41 11.45
CA HIS A 61 13.73 20.18 11.01
C HIS A 61 12.91 18.94 11.38
N VAL A 62 13.17 17.83 10.69
CA VAL A 62 12.70 16.49 11.06
C VAL A 62 13.89 15.59 11.38
N PHE A 63 13.79 14.92 12.52
CA PHE A 63 14.73 13.93 13.01
C PHE A 63 14.26 12.53 12.59
N LEU A 64 14.95 11.93 11.60
CA LEU A 64 14.71 10.55 11.17
C LEU A 64 15.54 9.61 12.06
N TYR A 65 14.87 8.83 12.89
CA TYR A 65 15.51 8.01 13.91
C TYR A 65 15.45 6.52 13.58
N ALA A 66 16.64 5.92 13.43
CA ALA A 66 16.89 4.49 13.27
C ALA A 66 17.21 3.89 14.66
N HIS A 67 16.28 3.08 15.19
CA HIS A 67 16.34 2.56 16.57
C HIS A 67 17.40 1.44 16.73
N PRO A 68 17.85 1.14 17.97
CA PRO A 68 18.75 0.01 18.23
C PRO A 68 18.00 -1.34 18.14
N ASN A 69 18.71 -2.46 18.28
CA ASN A 69 18.05 -3.76 18.45
C ASN A 69 17.42 -3.89 19.86
N ALA A 70 16.76 -5.02 20.12
CA ALA A 70 16.02 -5.35 21.34
C ALA A 70 14.84 -4.43 21.72
N VAL A 71 14.58 -3.40 20.91
CA VAL A 71 13.45 -2.47 21.06
C VAL A 71 12.63 -2.45 19.77
N ASP A 72 11.44 -1.87 19.83
CA ASP A 72 10.63 -1.50 18.69
C ASP A 72 10.26 0.00 18.79
N ILE A 73 9.53 0.53 17.81
CA ILE A 73 9.18 1.97 17.83
C ILE A 73 8.27 2.36 19.01
N GLY A 74 7.54 1.41 19.60
CA GLY A 74 6.72 1.62 20.79
C GLY A 74 7.58 1.91 22.02
N VAL A 75 8.59 1.07 22.25
CA VAL A 75 9.55 1.26 23.36
C VAL A 75 10.32 2.58 23.19
N ALA A 76 10.74 2.89 21.96
CA ALA A 76 11.50 4.10 21.67
C ALA A 76 10.68 5.40 21.79
N TYR A 77 9.34 5.33 21.68
CA TYR A 77 8.47 6.51 21.60
C TYR A 77 8.67 7.51 22.74
N LYS A 78 8.74 7.05 24.00
CA LYS A 78 8.82 7.95 25.17
C LYS A 78 10.09 8.82 25.13
N GLU A 79 11.21 8.21 24.76
CA GLU A 79 12.50 8.89 24.59
C GLU A 79 12.42 9.94 23.48
N LEU A 80 11.94 9.54 22.30
CA LEU A 80 11.90 10.42 21.14
C LEU A 80 10.86 11.54 21.27
N ARG A 81 9.79 11.31 22.02
CA ARG A 81 8.83 12.36 22.39
C ARG A 81 9.46 13.43 23.28
N TYR A 82 10.30 13.02 24.23
CA TYR A 82 11.07 13.96 25.05
C TYR A 82 12.01 14.79 24.17
N VAL A 83 12.79 14.14 23.30
CA VAL A 83 13.70 14.84 22.37
C VAL A 83 12.94 15.80 21.45
N SER A 84 11.82 15.36 20.87
CA SER A 84 10.97 16.19 20.01
C SER A 84 10.51 17.49 20.69
N LYS A 85 10.09 17.38 21.95
CA LYS A 85 9.61 18.53 22.72
C LYS A 85 10.76 19.46 23.10
N GLU A 86 11.80 18.91 23.71
CA GLU A 86 12.88 19.72 24.29
C GLU A 86 13.82 20.32 23.24
N ALA A 87 14.06 19.63 22.11
CA ALA A 87 14.83 20.18 21.00
C ALA A 87 13.98 20.99 20.01
N SER A 88 12.66 21.11 20.23
CA SER A 88 11.72 21.74 19.29
C SER A 88 11.84 21.21 17.87
N ILE A 89 11.91 19.88 17.72
CA ILE A 89 12.08 19.19 16.45
C ILE A 89 10.96 18.19 16.22
N SER A 90 10.56 17.98 14.97
CA SER A 90 9.66 16.89 14.61
C SER A 90 10.46 15.61 14.49
N VAL A 91 9.87 14.45 14.82
CA VAL A 91 10.57 13.16 14.78
C VAL A 91 9.79 12.18 13.91
N LEU A 92 10.47 11.50 13.00
CA LEU A 92 9.99 10.26 12.40
C LEU A 92 10.87 9.12 12.93
N LEU A 93 10.29 8.26 13.77
CA LEU A 93 10.88 6.95 14.06
C LEU A 93 10.14 5.91 13.22
N PHE A 94 10.88 5.04 12.56
CA PHE A 94 10.33 4.03 11.65
C PHE A 94 10.75 2.65 12.12
N GLU A 95 9.92 1.65 11.79
CA GLU A 95 10.13 0.27 12.17
C GLU A 95 10.92 -0.47 11.09
N TYR A 96 11.84 -1.34 11.53
CA TYR A 96 12.54 -2.23 10.61
C TYR A 96 11.68 -3.41 10.21
N SER A 97 11.90 -3.92 9.00
CA SER A 97 11.39 -5.20 8.52
C SER A 97 11.76 -6.31 9.51
N GLY A 98 10.75 -7.03 9.98
CA GLY A 98 10.89 -8.02 11.03
C GLY A 98 10.98 -7.41 12.44
N TYR A 99 10.53 -6.19 12.68
CA TYR A 99 10.32 -5.66 14.02
C TYR A 99 8.87 -5.18 14.20
N GLY A 100 8.42 -5.11 15.45
CA GLY A 100 7.10 -4.59 15.80
C GLY A 100 5.97 -5.31 15.07
N LEU A 101 5.14 -4.53 14.38
CA LEU A 101 4.01 -5.01 13.57
C LEU A 101 4.41 -5.52 12.18
N THR A 102 5.70 -5.50 11.83
CA THR A 102 6.17 -5.99 10.53
C THR A 102 6.53 -7.47 10.61
N HIS A 103 6.07 -8.25 9.63
CA HIS A 103 6.28 -9.70 9.56
C HIS A 103 7.17 -10.12 8.39
N THR A 104 7.91 -9.19 7.80
CA THR A 104 8.83 -9.43 6.69
C THR A 104 10.16 -10.03 7.17
N PRO A 105 10.86 -10.80 6.32
CA PRO A 105 12.19 -11.31 6.65
C PRO A 105 13.18 -10.18 6.92
N ILE A 106 13.93 -10.31 8.01
CA ILE A 106 14.97 -9.35 8.39
C ILE A 106 16.32 -9.66 7.72
N THR A 107 16.85 -8.66 7.04
CA THR A 107 18.18 -8.66 6.39
C THR A 107 18.79 -7.26 6.46
N GLU A 108 20.09 -7.14 6.23
CA GLU A 108 20.73 -5.82 6.05
C GLU A 108 20.06 -5.03 4.92
N ALA A 109 19.82 -5.66 3.77
CA ALA A 109 19.18 -5.03 2.62
C ALA A 109 17.76 -4.54 2.93
N SER A 110 16.97 -5.30 3.68
CA SER A 110 15.62 -4.86 4.08
C SER A 110 15.68 -3.67 5.02
N ILE A 111 16.59 -3.65 6.00
CA ILE A 111 16.75 -2.50 6.91
C ILE A 111 17.21 -1.24 6.15
N HIS A 112 18.13 -1.39 5.18
CA HIS A 112 18.52 -0.29 4.29
C HIS A 112 17.33 0.22 3.46
N GLN A 113 16.50 -0.70 2.95
CA GLN A 113 15.27 -0.35 2.23
C GLN A 113 14.26 0.39 3.12
N ASP A 114 14.02 -0.07 4.35
CA ASP A 114 13.12 0.59 5.30
C ASP A 114 13.60 2.01 5.60
N THR A 115 14.91 2.18 5.81
CA THR A 115 15.55 3.46 6.11
C THR A 115 15.43 4.44 4.94
N LEU A 116 15.71 3.99 3.72
CA LEU A 116 15.51 4.79 2.50
C LEU A 116 14.04 5.15 2.31
N SER A 117 13.13 4.21 2.56
CA SER A 117 11.69 4.42 2.43
C SER A 117 11.17 5.47 3.41
N ALA A 118 11.62 5.44 4.66
CA ALA A 118 11.29 6.45 5.66
C ALA A 118 11.81 7.85 5.29
N TYR A 119 13.02 7.95 4.73
CA TYR A 119 13.53 9.22 4.20
C TYR A 119 12.71 9.72 3.02
N LEU A 120 12.43 8.87 2.03
CA LEU A 120 11.62 9.26 0.88
C LEU A 120 10.19 9.61 1.26
N PHE A 121 9.64 8.98 2.30
CA PHE A 121 8.36 9.37 2.88
C PHE A 121 8.38 10.82 3.39
N LEU A 122 9.42 11.21 4.13
CA LEU A 122 9.61 12.60 4.56
C LEU A 122 9.74 13.56 3.36
N ARG A 123 10.51 13.17 2.35
CA ARG A 123 10.77 14.02 1.18
C ARG A 123 9.54 14.21 0.30
N ARG A 124 8.80 13.12 0.03
CA ARG A 124 7.71 13.08 -0.94
C ARG A 124 6.39 13.45 -0.30
N TYR A 125 6.04 12.86 0.84
CA TYR A 125 4.69 12.97 1.38
C TYR A 125 4.57 14.02 2.48
N VAL A 126 5.61 14.14 3.32
CA VAL A 126 5.65 15.18 4.35
C VAL A 126 6.16 16.51 3.78
N GLY A 127 6.86 16.49 2.64
CA GLY A 127 7.34 17.69 1.95
C GLY A 127 8.58 18.33 2.60
N VAL A 128 9.36 17.56 3.38
CA VAL A 128 10.52 18.07 4.11
C VAL A 128 11.70 18.26 3.14
N PRO A 129 12.36 19.43 3.09
CA PRO A 129 13.60 19.62 2.34
C PRO A 129 14.76 18.76 2.86
N ALA A 130 15.66 18.30 1.98
CA ALA A 130 16.80 17.44 2.35
C ALA A 130 17.63 18.02 3.49
N ASN A 131 17.98 19.29 3.33
CA ASN A 131 18.78 20.08 4.27
C ASN A 131 18.03 20.45 5.55
N ARG A 132 16.80 19.94 5.74
CA ARG A 132 16.04 20.04 6.99
C ARG A 132 15.76 18.66 7.61
N VAL A 133 16.37 17.61 7.07
CA VAL A 133 16.34 16.26 7.65
C VAL A 133 17.64 15.99 8.38
N ILE A 134 17.53 15.50 9.61
CA ILE A 134 18.63 14.99 10.42
C ILE A 134 18.49 13.48 10.48
N PHE A 135 19.56 12.76 10.20
CA PHE A 135 19.60 11.32 10.43
C PHE A 135 20.18 11.05 11.81
N CYS A 136 19.56 10.15 12.55
CA CYS A 136 20.13 9.65 13.78
C CYS A 136 19.96 8.14 13.88
N GLY A 137 21.03 7.46 14.24
CA GLY A 137 21.03 6.03 14.48
C GLY A 137 21.70 5.69 15.79
N ARG A 138 21.11 4.76 16.55
CA ARG A 138 21.69 4.27 17.80
C ARG A 138 22.07 2.80 17.67
N SER A 139 23.30 2.46 18.05
CA SER A 139 23.83 1.09 18.02
C SER A 139 23.59 0.45 16.63
N LEU A 140 22.78 -0.61 16.53
CA LEU A 140 22.37 -1.19 15.24
C LEU A 140 21.90 -0.15 14.23
N GLY A 141 21.09 0.83 14.65
CA GLY A 141 20.56 1.87 13.78
C GLY A 141 21.62 2.86 13.25
N ALA A 142 22.83 2.90 13.83
CA ALA A 142 23.90 3.78 13.37
C ALA A 142 24.36 3.43 11.94
N SER A 143 24.50 2.13 11.63
CA SER A 143 24.92 1.68 10.31
C SER A 143 23.93 2.03 9.19
N PRO A 144 22.62 1.71 9.26
CA PRO A 144 21.68 2.06 8.20
C PRO A 144 21.51 3.59 8.04
N ALA A 145 21.61 4.36 9.12
CA ALA A 145 21.62 5.83 9.05
C ALA A 145 22.87 6.36 8.29
N ALA A 146 24.05 5.79 8.58
CA ALA A 146 25.28 6.12 7.87
C ALA A 146 25.24 5.67 6.39
N PHE A 147 24.71 4.47 6.12
CA PHE A 147 24.53 3.93 4.78
C PHE A 147 23.69 4.86 3.93
N LEU A 148 22.53 5.28 4.43
CA LEU A 148 21.68 6.22 3.72
C LEU A 148 22.38 7.56 3.50
N ALA A 149 23.08 8.10 4.50
CA ALA A 149 23.81 9.36 4.37
C ALA A 149 24.93 9.33 3.33
N ALA A 150 25.60 8.18 3.18
CA ALA A 150 26.65 7.94 2.19
C ALA A 150 26.08 7.72 0.78
N LEU A 151 24.93 7.03 0.67
CA LEU A 151 24.28 6.71 -0.60
C LEU A 151 23.67 7.94 -1.29
N LEU A 152 23.20 8.92 -0.51
CA LEU A 152 22.44 10.06 -1.05
C LEU A 152 23.32 11.02 -1.86
N PRO A 153 22.85 11.48 -3.03
CA PRO A 153 23.57 12.48 -3.80
C PRO A 153 23.61 13.83 -3.05
N PRO A 154 24.54 14.74 -3.37
CA PRO A 154 24.70 16.02 -2.67
C PRO A 154 23.43 16.88 -2.60
N THR A 155 22.55 16.81 -3.61
CA THR A 155 21.27 17.52 -3.66
C THR A 155 20.22 16.99 -2.68
N GLN A 156 20.41 15.78 -2.18
CA GLN A 156 19.53 15.08 -1.24
C GLN A 156 20.19 14.82 0.11
N ARG A 157 21.37 15.38 0.38
CA ARG A 157 22.07 15.16 1.64
C ARG A 157 21.27 15.67 2.86
N PRO A 158 21.27 14.95 3.99
CA PRO A 158 20.74 15.46 5.25
C PRO A 158 21.61 16.61 5.76
N CYS A 159 21.09 17.43 6.69
CA CYS A 159 21.91 18.50 7.28
C CYS A 159 22.91 18.00 8.33
N LEU A 160 22.62 16.87 8.97
CA LEU A 160 23.45 16.29 10.02
C LEU A 160 23.18 14.79 10.12
N LEU A 161 24.24 14.01 10.37
CA LEU A 161 24.16 12.62 10.79
C LEU A 161 24.63 12.48 12.24
N ILE A 162 23.81 11.92 13.11
CA ILE A 162 24.16 11.63 14.51
C ILE A 162 24.25 10.12 14.70
N LEU A 163 25.40 9.64 15.13
CA LEU A 163 25.62 8.22 15.40
C LEU A 163 25.86 8.03 16.90
N GLN A 164 24.94 7.36 17.59
CA GLN A 164 25.04 7.04 19.01
C GLN A 164 25.56 5.63 19.23
N CYS A 165 26.65 5.49 19.99
CA CYS A 165 27.37 4.23 20.21
C CYS A 165 27.57 3.42 18.90
N PRO A 166 28.11 4.01 17.82
CA PRO A 166 28.29 3.30 16.56
C PRO A 166 29.38 2.24 16.66
N PHE A 167 29.23 1.19 15.86
CA PHE A 167 30.28 0.20 15.59
C PHE A 167 30.83 0.35 14.16
N THR A 168 32.04 -0.15 13.96
CA THR A 168 32.73 -0.18 12.65
C THR A 168 32.14 -1.23 11.71
N ALA A 169 31.92 -2.44 12.23
CA ALA A 169 31.23 -3.54 11.54
C ALA A 169 30.50 -4.43 12.57
N LEU A 170 29.38 -5.05 12.18
CA LEU A 170 28.64 -5.93 13.09
C LEU A 170 29.50 -7.12 13.57
N SER A 171 30.29 -7.69 12.66
CA SER A 171 31.20 -8.79 12.98
C SER A 171 32.24 -8.43 14.03
N GLU A 172 32.71 -7.17 14.07
CA GLU A 172 33.68 -6.70 15.07
C GLU A 172 33.02 -6.56 16.45
N CYS A 173 31.78 -6.05 16.52
CA CYS A 173 31.01 -6.01 17.76
C CYS A 173 30.72 -7.43 18.30
N ILE A 174 30.37 -8.38 17.43
CA ILE A 174 30.16 -9.79 17.83
C ILE A 174 31.46 -10.43 18.35
N ASN A 175 32.62 -10.09 17.76
CA ASN A 175 33.93 -10.57 18.22
C ASN A 175 34.23 -10.16 19.65
N GLU A 176 33.99 -8.89 19.98
CA GLU A 176 34.23 -8.36 21.32
C GLU A 176 33.31 -9.00 22.36
N PHE A 177 32.10 -9.39 21.96
CA PHE A 177 31.14 -10.06 22.84
C PHE A 177 31.40 -11.57 23.00
N SER A 178 31.81 -12.28 21.94
CA SER A 178 32.11 -13.71 21.99
C SER A 178 33.00 -14.19 20.82
N GLN A 179 34.22 -14.63 21.13
CA GLN A 179 35.17 -15.15 20.15
C GLN A 179 34.66 -16.40 19.39
N ASN A 180 33.82 -17.23 20.01
CA ASN A 180 33.26 -18.44 19.38
C ASN A 180 32.10 -18.13 18.42
N ALA A 181 31.37 -17.03 18.62
CA ALA A 181 30.22 -16.66 17.78
C ALA A 181 30.63 -16.18 16.38
N VAL A 182 31.86 -15.67 16.24
CA VAL A 182 32.37 -15.06 15.01
C VAL A 182 32.71 -16.11 13.97
N SER A 183 33.30 -17.23 14.38
CA SER A 183 33.57 -18.33 13.45
C SER A 183 32.28 -18.82 12.80
N ILE A 184 31.17 -18.80 13.54
CA ILE A 184 29.84 -19.19 13.05
C ILE A 184 29.23 -18.08 12.18
N ALA A 185 29.27 -16.82 12.63
CA ALA A 185 28.72 -15.70 11.89
C ALA A 185 29.45 -15.44 10.56
N ASN A 186 30.78 -15.51 10.56
CA ASN A 186 31.62 -15.39 9.36
C ASN A 186 31.46 -16.60 8.44
N PHE A 187 31.36 -17.82 8.98
CA PHE A 187 31.06 -19.03 8.21
C PHE A 187 29.70 -18.94 7.51
N LEU A 188 28.73 -18.25 8.12
CA LEU A 188 27.41 -17.98 7.54
C LEU A 188 27.35 -16.69 6.70
N GLY A 189 28.48 -15.98 6.55
CA GLY A 189 28.58 -14.80 5.68
C GLY A 189 27.94 -13.52 6.21
N TYR A 190 27.71 -13.39 7.53
CA TYR A 190 27.14 -12.17 8.14
C TYR A 190 28.19 -11.05 8.29
N ASN A 191 28.72 -10.58 7.17
CA ASN A 191 29.56 -9.38 7.10
C ASN A 191 28.70 -8.12 6.90
N TRP A 192 27.61 -8.01 7.66
CA TRP A 192 26.62 -6.94 7.54
C TRP A 192 27.04 -5.69 8.31
N PHE A 193 26.47 -4.55 7.94
CA PHE A 193 26.56 -3.26 8.62
C PHE A 193 28.00 -2.76 8.77
N ARG A 194 28.77 -2.78 7.67
CA ARG A 194 30.15 -2.28 7.64
C ARG A 194 30.19 -0.76 7.55
N THR A 195 29.84 -0.07 8.64
CA THR A 195 29.92 1.40 8.74
C THR A 195 31.31 1.93 8.37
N ILE A 196 32.36 1.18 8.67
CA ILE A 196 33.75 1.56 8.38
C ILE A 196 34.03 1.72 6.88
N ASP A 197 33.33 0.98 6.03
CA ASP A 197 33.54 1.02 4.57
C ASP A 197 32.85 2.23 3.93
N ILE A 198 31.83 2.78 4.57
CA ILE A 198 30.93 3.80 3.98
C ILE A 198 31.05 5.18 4.64
N ILE A 199 31.63 5.29 5.85
CA ILE A 199 31.63 6.53 6.62
C ILE A 199 32.43 7.66 5.94
N ALA A 200 33.42 7.32 5.12
CA ALA A 200 34.22 8.28 4.35
C ALA A 200 33.41 8.97 3.24
N ASP A 201 32.33 8.35 2.75
CA ASP A 201 31.48 8.88 1.69
C ASP A 201 30.37 9.81 2.21
N VAL A 202 30.19 9.89 3.54
CA VAL A 202 29.18 10.75 4.17
C VAL A 202 29.55 12.23 4.01
N SER A 203 28.79 12.91 3.15
CA SER A 203 29.04 14.29 2.73
C SER A 203 28.46 15.40 3.62
N CYS A 204 27.64 15.06 4.62
CA CYS A 204 27.12 15.99 5.63
C CYS A 204 27.97 15.94 6.92
N PRO A 205 27.88 16.93 7.82
CA PRO A 205 28.49 16.86 9.14
C PRO A 205 28.07 15.59 9.92
N VAL A 206 28.98 15.01 10.69
CA VAL A 206 28.69 13.84 11.55
C VAL A 206 28.98 14.17 13.00
N VAL A 207 28.10 13.72 13.89
CA VAL A 207 28.31 13.66 15.33
C VAL A 207 28.46 12.20 15.74
N LEU A 208 29.56 11.88 16.40
CA LEU A 208 29.77 10.62 17.09
C LEU A 208 29.50 10.83 18.58
N HIS A 209 28.42 10.26 19.10
CA HIS A 209 27.99 10.39 20.49
C HIS A 209 28.18 9.06 21.23
N HIS A 210 29.03 9.00 22.24
CA HIS A 210 29.44 7.72 22.84
C HIS A 210 29.74 7.85 24.34
N GLY A 211 29.36 6.85 25.14
CA GLY A 211 29.74 6.75 26.55
C GLY A 211 31.16 6.22 26.72
N THR A 212 31.92 6.73 27.70
CA THR A 212 33.33 6.32 27.88
C THR A 212 33.48 4.94 28.51
N HIS A 213 32.42 4.37 29.09
CA HIS A 213 32.38 3.06 29.73
C HIS A 213 31.43 2.10 28.97
N ASP A 214 31.29 2.27 27.67
CA ASP A 214 30.54 1.33 26.84
C ASP A 214 31.30 0.00 26.71
N THR A 215 30.73 -1.04 27.32
CA THR A 215 31.27 -2.41 27.32
C THR A 215 30.64 -3.31 26.27
N ILE A 216 29.64 -2.82 25.52
CA ILE A 216 28.97 -3.57 24.45
C ILE A 216 29.56 -3.18 23.09
N VAL A 217 29.71 -1.88 22.85
CA VAL A 217 30.39 -1.34 21.68
C VAL A 217 31.42 -0.37 22.20
N ARG A 218 32.71 -0.72 22.18
CA ARG A 218 33.74 0.14 22.75
C ARG A 218 33.81 1.49 22.03
N ILE A 219 34.14 2.55 22.77
CA ILE A 219 34.31 3.91 22.20
C ILE A 219 35.38 3.99 21.10
N ASP A 220 36.31 3.03 21.07
CA ASP A 220 37.33 2.86 20.04
C ASP A 220 36.75 2.77 18.62
N HIS A 221 35.53 2.25 18.47
CA HIS A 221 34.82 2.27 17.20
C HIS A 221 34.55 3.70 16.71
N SER A 222 34.07 4.60 17.59
CA SER A 222 33.89 6.02 17.24
C SER A 222 35.21 6.68 16.82
N TYR A 223 36.29 6.43 17.55
CA TYR A 223 37.60 7.00 17.18
C TYR A 223 38.09 6.46 15.84
N THR A 224 37.87 5.18 15.55
CA THR A 224 38.26 4.57 14.28
C THR A 224 37.44 5.11 13.12
N LEU A 225 36.11 5.24 13.26
CA LEU A 225 35.25 5.88 12.28
C LEU A 225 35.64 7.34 12.02
N LYS A 226 35.98 8.09 13.07
CA LYS A 226 36.50 9.46 12.93
C LYS A 226 37.79 9.50 12.13
N ARG A 227 38.76 8.64 12.44
CA ARG A 227 40.04 8.58 11.71
C ARG A 227 39.83 8.33 10.22
N VAL A 228 38.99 7.36 9.85
CA VAL A 228 38.68 7.07 8.45
C VAL A 228 38.02 8.26 7.76
N ARG A 229 37.07 8.90 8.44
CA ARG A 229 36.39 10.08 7.88
C ARG A 229 37.30 11.30 7.74
N ASP A 230 38.23 11.51 8.66
CA ASP A 230 39.22 12.59 8.57
C ASP A 230 40.20 12.38 7.40
N THR A 231 40.39 11.13 6.95
CA THR A 231 41.19 10.78 5.76
C THR A 231 40.40 10.75 4.45
N ALA A 232 39.09 11.07 4.48
CA ALA A 232 38.25 11.06 3.28
C ALA A 232 38.73 12.11 2.24
N PRO A 233 38.55 11.89 0.93
CA PRO A 233 38.96 12.85 -0.10
C PRO A 233 38.31 14.24 0.02
N LYS A 234 37.10 14.30 0.56
CA LYS A 234 36.33 15.53 0.79
C LYS A 234 35.75 15.51 2.21
N PRO A 235 36.59 15.69 3.24
CA PRO A 235 36.15 15.50 4.61
C PRO A 235 35.17 16.62 4.99
N CYS A 236 34.06 16.23 5.60
CA CYS A 236 33.16 17.16 6.28
C CYS A 236 33.39 17.05 7.80
N VAL A 237 33.05 18.08 8.55
CA VAL A 237 33.35 18.15 9.99
C VAL A 237 32.80 16.93 10.76
N THR A 238 33.64 16.34 11.60
CA THR A 238 33.29 15.26 12.56
C THR A 238 33.37 15.80 13.98
N TYR A 239 32.27 15.80 14.70
CA TYR A 239 32.23 16.12 16.13
C TYR A 239 32.21 14.84 16.95
N VAL A 240 32.87 14.85 18.11
CA VAL A 240 32.83 13.75 19.07
C VAL A 240 32.25 14.29 20.37
N TYR A 241 31.15 13.69 20.82
CA TYR A 241 30.50 13.96 22.09
C TYR A 241 30.65 12.72 22.97
N GLN A 242 31.28 12.91 24.12
CA GLN A 242 31.55 11.82 25.06
C GLN A 242 30.75 12.05 26.33
N GLU A 243 30.21 10.97 26.88
CA GLU A 243 29.57 11.01 28.19
C GLU A 243 30.38 10.18 29.20
N ASP A 244 31.01 10.89 30.14
CA ASP A 244 31.85 10.28 31.16
C ASP A 244 31.06 9.34 32.07
N GLY A 245 31.59 8.14 32.30
CA GLY A 245 30.97 7.12 33.15
C GLY A 245 29.71 6.45 32.57
N LYS A 246 29.28 6.83 31.35
CA LYS A 246 28.14 6.20 30.67
C LYS A 246 28.58 5.00 29.84
N GLY A 247 27.73 3.99 29.77
CA GLY A 247 27.82 2.83 28.88
C GLY A 247 26.71 2.81 27.81
N HIS A 248 26.56 1.69 27.12
CA HIS A 248 25.71 1.55 25.91
C HIS A 248 24.25 1.98 26.07
N ASN A 249 23.67 1.64 27.22
CA ASN A 249 22.23 1.73 27.45
C ASN A 249 21.80 2.93 28.29
N ASN A 250 22.74 3.76 28.77
CA ASN A 250 22.46 4.85 29.71
C ASN A 250 22.98 6.23 29.27
N LEU A 251 23.20 6.43 27.96
CA LEU A 251 23.40 7.76 27.37
C LEU A 251 22.24 8.70 27.74
N SER A 252 22.57 9.97 27.95
CA SER A 252 21.63 11.01 28.34
C SER A 252 20.89 11.59 27.14
N PHE A 253 19.57 11.58 27.22
CA PHE A 253 18.73 12.27 26.22
C PHE A 253 18.89 13.79 26.30
N ALA A 254 19.24 14.34 27.46
CA ALA A 254 19.57 15.76 27.60
C ALA A 254 20.84 16.12 26.79
N THR A 255 21.81 15.21 26.72
CA THR A 255 23.00 15.37 25.87
C THR A 255 22.61 15.34 24.40
N LEU A 256 21.70 14.44 23.98
CA LEU A 256 21.18 14.44 22.60
C LEU A 256 20.44 15.74 22.25
N VAL A 257 19.60 16.25 23.15
CA VAL A 257 18.93 17.55 22.98
C VAL A 257 19.95 18.69 22.88
N ARG A 258 21.00 18.66 23.70
CA ARG A 258 22.10 19.64 23.64
C ARG A 258 22.83 19.59 22.30
N ILE A 259 23.17 18.40 21.81
CA ILE A 259 23.78 18.21 20.48
C ILE A 259 22.90 18.84 19.39
N LEU A 260 21.58 18.55 19.41
CA LEU A 260 20.65 19.12 18.45
C LEU A 260 20.62 20.65 18.50
N ARG A 261 20.55 21.24 19.71
CA ARG A 261 20.56 22.70 19.88
C ARG A 261 21.87 23.35 19.42
N GLU A 262 23.02 22.70 19.66
CA GLU A 262 24.33 23.23 19.30
C GLU A 262 24.67 23.07 17.81
N ARG A 263 24.14 22.03 17.15
CA ARG A 263 24.58 21.63 15.79
C ARG A 263 23.56 21.86 14.69
N VAL A 264 22.29 22.07 15.04
CA VAL A 264 21.23 22.33 14.06
C VAL A 264 20.99 23.82 13.98
N VAL A 265 21.36 24.42 12.86
CA VAL A 265 21.13 25.86 12.62
C VAL A 265 19.65 26.08 12.35
N THR A 266 18.95 26.68 13.30
CA THR A 266 17.51 26.99 13.18
C THR A 266 17.24 28.46 12.91
N GLU A 267 18.23 29.32 13.11
CA GLU A 267 18.13 30.76 12.90
C GLU A 267 17.72 31.08 11.45
N ALA A 268 16.78 32.01 11.29
CA ALA A 268 16.19 32.42 10.01
C ALA A 268 15.37 31.35 9.25
N LEU A 269 15.16 30.14 9.79
CA LEU A 269 14.30 29.15 9.16
C LEU A 269 12.85 29.24 9.68
N LEU A 270 11.91 29.34 8.75
CA LEU A 270 10.49 29.18 9.07
C LEU A 270 10.18 27.73 9.50
N PRO A 271 9.24 27.52 10.44
CA PRO A 271 8.74 26.19 10.78
C PRO A 271 8.27 25.41 9.54
N LEU A 272 8.41 24.10 9.60
CA LEU A 272 7.94 23.20 8.55
C LEU A 272 6.41 23.24 8.49
N SER A 273 5.86 23.52 7.31
CA SER A 273 4.46 23.26 7.04
C SER A 273 4.32 21.79 6.71
N VAL A 274 3.78 21.02 7.66
CA VAL A 274 3.52 19.59 7.48
C VAL A 274 2.04 19.43 7.16
N PRO A 275 1.67 18.84 6.01
CA PRO A 275 0.28 18.66 5.65
C PRO A 275 -0.45 17.77 6.68
N HIS A 276 -1.78 17.84 6.69
CA HIS A 276 -2.57 16.89 7.48
C HIS A 276 -2.39 15.47 6.94
N LEU A 277 -1.53 14.69 7.60
CA LEU A 277 -1.16 13.32 7.20
C LEU A 277 -2.22 12.27 7.52
N LYS A 278 -3.51 12.64 7.56
CA LYS A 278 -4.62 11.68 7.76
C LYS A 278 -4.52 10.49 6.80
N VAL A 279 -4.03 10.75 5.59
CA VAL A 279 -3.80 9.79 4.51
C VAL A 279 -2.87 8.63 4.88
N PHE A 280 -1.90 8.88 5.76
CA PHE A 280 -0.90 7.90 6.15
C PHE A 280 -1.09 7.40 7.56
N LEU A 281 -2.09 7.89 8.31
CA LEU A 281 -2.38 7.38 9.63
C LEU A 281 -2.77 5.91 9.53
N ALA A 282 -2.13 5.07 10.35
CA ALA A 282 -2.50 3.67 10.45
C ALA A 282 -3.84 3.55 11.20
N ASN A 283 -4.84 3.01 10.52
CA ASN A 283 -6.11 2.64 11.14
C ASN A 283 -6.06 1.22 11.70
N ALA A 284 -6.95 0.93 12.63
CA ALA A 284 -7.04 -0.40 13.25
C ALA A 284 -7.21 -1.49 12.17
N PRO A 285 -6.48 -2.61 12.24
CA PRO A 285 -6.63 -3.69 11.29
C PRO A 285 -8.08 -4.20 11.24
N VAL A 286 -8.67 -4.24 10.03
CA VAL A 286 -10.07 -4.65 9.86
C VAL A 286 -10.23 -6.16 9.66
N TYR A 287 -9.13 -6.92 9.60
CA TYR A 287 -9.18 -8.35 9.32
C TYR A 287 -10.09 -9.12 10.28
N GLN A 288 -9.92 -8.97 11.60
CA GLN A 288 -10.77 -9.67 12.56
C GLN A 288 -12.23 -9.24 12.47
N HIS A 289 -12.46 -7.95 12.21
CA HIS A 289 -13.81 -7.41 12.05
C HIS A 289 -14.52 -8.01 10.83
N LEU A 290 -13.81 -8.12 9.71
CA LEU A 290 -14.35 -8.66 8.46
C LEU A 290 -14.36 -10.19 8.45
N PHE A 291 -13.26 -10.85 8.74
CA PHE A 291 -13.09 -12.27 8.42
C PHE A 291 -13.25 -13.22 9.61
N CYS A 292 -13.57 -12.72 10.80
CA CYS A 292 -13.83 -13.53 11.99
C CYS A 292 -15.23 -13.26 12.58
N ASP A 293 -15.79 -14.29 13.22
CA ASP A 293 -16.99 -14.15 14.05
C ASP A 293 -16.71 -13.48 15.40
N SER A 294 -17.73 -13.34 16.26
CA SER A 294 -17.59 -12.74 17.59
C SER A 294 -16.70 -13.53 18.55
N SER A 295 -16.41 -14.81 18.24
CA SER A 295 -15.50 -15.67 19.00
C SER A 295 -14.06 -15.63 18.48
N GLY A 296 -13.82 -14.92 17.37
CA GLY A 296 -12.50 -14.83 16.72
C GLY A 296 -12.20 -15.98 15.75
N ILE A 297 -13.19 -16.83 15.45
CA ILE A 297 -13.05 -17.94 14.49
C ILE A 297 -13.24 -17.38 13.08
N GLY A 298 -12.35 -17.75 12.16
CA GLY A 298 -12.43 -17.33 10.76
C GLY A 298 -13.62 -17.96 10.02
N PHE A 299 -14.25 -17.21 9.12
CA PHE A 299 -15.33 -17.74 8.27
C PHE A 299 -14.82 -18.84 7.33
N ALA A 300 -15.61 -19.89 7.13
CA ALA A 300 -15.25 -21.00 6.24
C ALA A 300 -15.41 -20.61 4.77
N THR A 301 -16.52 -19.94 4.44
CA THR A 301 -16.84 -19.52 3.07
C THR A 301 -16.92 -18.00 2.93
N LEU A 302 -16.76 -17.52 1.69
CA LEU A 302 -16.98 -16.13 1.33
C LEU A 302 -18.42 -15.68 1.60
N ASN A 303 -19.39 -16.58 1.41
CA ASN A 303 -20.80 -16.28 1.68
C ASN A 303 -21.03 -16.00 3.17
N ASP A 304 -20.44 -16.80 4.06
CA ASP A 304 -20.54 -16.58 5.51
C ASP A 304 -19.95 -15.22 5.92
N ALA A 305 -18.80 -14.87 5.34
CA ALA A 305 -18.15 -13.57 5.58
C ALA A 305 -19.04 -12.41 5.11
N VAL A 306 -19.57 -12.49 3.88
CA VAL A 306 -20.45 -11.45 3.31
C VAL A 306 -21.74 -11.30 4.12
N LEU A 307 -22.37 -12.41 4.55
CA LEU A 307 -23.54 -12.37 5.43
C LEU A 307 -23.23 -11.68 6.76
N SER A 308 -22.07 -11.96 7.36
CA SER A 308 -21.63 -11.27 8.57
C SER A 308 -21.42 -9.77 8.34
N TRP A 309 -20.86 -9.38 7.19
CA TRP A 309 -20.63 -7.97 6.86
C TRP A 309 -21.93 -7.18 6.72
N ARG A 310 -22.98 -7.78 6.13
CA ARG A 310 -24.29 -7.14 6.03
C ARG A 310 -24.81 -6.70 7.41
N ALA A 311 -24.64 -7.56 8.41
CA ALA A 311 -25.04 -7.27 9.79
C ALA A 311 -24.10 -6.28 10.51
N LYS A 312 -22.78 -6.39 10.29
CA LYS A 312 -21.76 -5.57 11.00
C LYS A 312 -21.58 -4.16 10.45
N LEU A 313 -21.66 -4.01 9.13
CA LEU A 313 -21.44 -2.74 8.45
C LEU A 313 -22.70 -1.87 8.42
N SER A 314 -23.83 -2.34 8.98
CA SER A 314 -25.10 -1.62 9.19
C SER A 314 -25.33 -0.53 8.14
N PHE A 315 -25.61 -0.93 6.90
CA PHE A 315 -25.68 -0.07 5.72
C PHE A 315 -26.91 0.88 5.69
N HIS A 316 -27.29 1.46 6.82
CA HIS A 316 -28.38 2.45 6.92
C HIS A 316 -28.01 3.84 6.36
N LEU A 317 -26.91 3.97 5.63
CA LEU A 317 -26.37 5.26 5.24
C LEU A 317 -26.19 5.34 3.73
N CYS A 318 -26.96 6.23 3.10
CA CYS A 318 -26.69 6.76 1.76
C CYS A 318 -25.37 7.57 1.67
N ALA A 319 -24.41 7.37 2.57
CA ALA A 319 -23.03 7.84 2.48
C ALA A 319 -22.36 7.43 3.80
N PRO A 320 -21.56 6.34 3.86
CA PRO A 320 -20.69 6.16 5.00
C PRO A 320 -19.83 7.42 5.14
N PRO A 321 -19.57 7.91 6.36
CA PRO A 321 -18.61 8.99 6.52
C PRO A 321 -17.28 8.53 5.88
N LEU A 322 -16.60 9.43 5.16
CA LEU A 322 -15.41 9.10 4.35
C LEU A 322 -14.33 8.35 5.15
N ASP A 323 -14.33 8.53 6.46
CA ASP A 323 -13.46 7.87 7.44
C ASP A 323 -13.78 6.38 7.67
N GLN A 324 -14.87 5.83 7.16
CA GLN A 324 -15.18 4.39 7.20
C GLN A 324 -15.30 3.74 5.82
N LEU A 325 -15.28 4.54 4.74
CA LEU A 325 -15.36 4.05 3.37
C LEU A 325 -14.28 2.99 3.08
N TYR A 326 -13.07 3.16 3.61
CA TYR A 326 -11.96 2.21 3.39
C TYR A 326 -12.29 0.78 3.89
N VAL A 327 -13.09 0.61 4.95
CA VAL A 327 -13.48 -0.71 5.47
C VAL A 327 -14.30 -1.45 4.43
N LEU A 328 -15.27 -0.75 3.84
CA LEU A 328 -16.13 -1.27 2.79
C LEU A 328 -15.35 -1.57 1.50
N LEU A 329 -14.45 -0.68 1.10
CA LEU A 329 -13.59 -0.91 -0.05
C LEU A 329 -12.66 -2.10 0.16
N THR A 330 -12.14 -2.28 1.38
CA THR A 330 -11.31 -3.46 1.74
C THR A 330 -12.08 -4.75 1.58
N ALA A 331 -13.29 -4.82 2.14
CA ALA A 331 -14.19 -5.97 2.01
C ALA A 331 -14.50 -6.27 0.53
N SER A 332 -14.82 -5.22 -0.22
CA SER A 332 -15.12 -5.26 -1.65
C SER A 332 -13.97 -5.81 -2.50
N VAL A 333 -12.75 -5.29 -2.33
CA VAL A 333 -11.55 -5.78 -3.04
C VAL A 333 -11.27 -7.26 -2.71
N CYS A 334 -11.46 -7.67 -1.46
CA CYS A 334 -11.25 -9.06 -1.07
C CYS A 334 -12.25 -10.00 -1.76
N VAL A 335 -13.55 -9.65 -1.79
CA VAL A 335 -14.59 -10.39 -2.53
C VAL A 335 -14.24 -10.48 -4.01
N PHE A 336 -13.95 -9.34 -4.64
CA PHE A 336 -13.61 -9.27 -6.05
C PHE A 336 -12.45 -10.20 -6.39
N THR A 337 -11.40 -10.18 -5.57
CA THR A 337 -10.18 -10.96 -5.84
C THR A 337 -10.40 -12.45 -5.62
N MET A 338 -11.19 -12.85 -4.61
CA MET A 338 -11.58 -14.25 -4.41
C MET A 338 -12.44 -14.77 -5.57
N LYS A 339 -13.35 -13.96 -6.11
CA LYS A 339 -14.12 -14.28 -7.32
C LYS A 339 -13.22 -14.41 -8.55
N CYS A 340 -12.23 -13.51 -8.71
CA CYS A 340 -11.22 -13.62 -9.76
C CYS A 340 -10.44 -14.94 -9.65
N ALA A 341 -10.10 -15.37 -8.44
CA ALA A 341 -9.42 -16.64 -8.20
C ALA A 341 -10.25 -17.83 -8.66
N ARG A 342 -11.56 -17.83 -8.38
CA ARG A 342 -12.48 -18.85 -8.87
C ARG A 342 -12.55 -18.88 -10.40
N ALA A 343 -12.74 -17.73 -11.04
CA ALA A 343 -12.80 -17.63 -12.51
C ALA A 343 -11.47 -18.04 -13.17
N TRP A 344 -10.33 -17.67 -12.58
CA TRP A 344 -9.01 -18.09 -13.05
C TRP A 344 -8.83 -19.60 -13.00
N GLN A 345 -9.35 -20.26 -11.97
CA GLN A 345 -9.29 -21.72 -11.84
C GLN A 345 -10.19 -22.43 -12.85
N ILE A 346 -11.39 -21.91 -13.10
CA ILE A 346 -12.28 -22.40 -14.16
C ILE A 346 -11.58 -22.30 -15.51
N TYR A 347 -10.99 -21.14 -15.84
CA TYR A 347 -10.20 -20.94 -17.06
C TYR A 347 -9.06 -21.98 -17.17
N CYS A 348 -8.28 -22.16 -16.11
CA CYS A 348 -7.21 -23.18 -16.08
C CYS A 348 -7.74 -24.60 -16.28
N SER A 349 -8.90 -24.93 -15.71
CA SER A 349 -9.55 -26.24 -15.86
C SER A 349 -9.99 -26.50 -17.30
N LEU A 350 -10.65 -25.51 -17.92
CA LEU A 350 -11.08 -25.57 -19.31
C LEU A 350 -9.89 -25.73 -20.27
N ILE A 351 -8.79 -25.03 -20.02
CA ILE A 351 -7.54 -25.24 -20.77
C ILE A 351 -7.05 -26.67 -20.64
N ARG A 352 -6.97 -27.21 -19.41
CA ARG A 352 -6.46 -28.58 -19.19
C ARG A 352 -7.35 -29.63 -19.85
N LYS A 353 -8.67 -29.43 -19.83
CA LYS A 353 -9.65 -30.34 -20.43
C LYS A 353 -9.56 -30.38 -21.96
N ASN A 354 -9.34 -29.23 -22.60
CA ASN A 354 -9.45 -29.09 -24.05
C ASN A 354 -8.11 -29.06 -24.80
N LEU A 355 -7.01 -28.69 -24.14
CA LEU A 355 -5.68 -28.61 -24.75
C LEU A 355 -4.78 -29.75 -24.23
N CYS A 356 -4.80 -30.90 -24.92
CA CYS A 356 -3.85 -31.99 -24.70
C CYS A 356 -2.44 -31.55 -25.14
N ARG A 357 -1.56 -31.27 -24.16
CA ARG A 357 -0.08 -31.19 -24.16
C ARG A 357 0.75 -30.62 -25.33
N GLU A 358 0.22 -30.28 -26.51
CA GLU A 358 1.04 -29.85 -27.67
C GLU A 358 0.58 -28.57 -28.39
N ALA A 359 -0.60 -28.02 -28.09
CA ALA A 359 -1.03 -26.75 -28.67
C ALA A 359 -0.43 -25.55 -27.93
N VAL A 360 0.58 -24.91 -28.53
CA VAL A 360 1.19 -23.65 -28.07
C VAL A 360 0.25 -22.48 -28.41
N HIS A 361 -0.89 -22.38 -27.73
CA HIS A 361 -1.63 -21.12 -27.69
C HIS A 361 -1.08 -20.24 -26.57
N GLU A 362 -0.91 -18.96 -26.85
CA GLU A 362 -0.48 -17.97 -25.87
C GLU A 362 -1.52 -17.90 -24.75
N ARG A 363 -1.15 -18.41 -23.57
CA ARG A 363 -2.04 -18.44 -22.40
C ARG A 363 -2.14 -17.04 -21.81
N CYS A 364 -3.36 -16.64 -21.44
CA CYS A 364 -3.55 -15.41 -20.68
C CYS A 364 -2.76 -15.49 -19.38
N THR A 365 -1.94 -14.48 -19.09
CA THR A 365 -1.22 -14.40 -17.81
C THR A 365 -2.19 -14.06 -16.69
N LYS A 366 -1.86 -14.41 -15.43
CA LYS A 366 -2.67 -14.00 -14.27
C LYS A 366 -2.89 -12.49 -14.20
N ASP A 367 -1.88 -11.73 -14.62
CA ASP A 367 -1.92 -10.27 -14.66
C ASP A 367 -2.94 -9.75 -15.68
N ALA A 368 -2.81 -10.20 -16.93
CA ALA A 368 -3.76 -9.86 -17.99
C ALA A 368 -5.18 -10.30 -17.63
N PHE A 369 -5.35 -11.46 -16.98
CA PHE A 369 -6.64 -11.94 -16.54
C PHE A 369 -7.27 -11.04 -15.47
N LEU A 370 -6.49 -10.62 -14.47
CA LEU A 370 -6.98 -9.71 -13.43
C LEU A 370 -7.40 -8.35 -14.02
N HIS A 371 -6.63 -7.82 -14.96
CA HIS A 371 -6.99 -6.60 -15.69
C HIS A 371 -8.27 -6.76 -16.52
N ARG A 372 -8.46 -7.92 -17.17
CA ARG A 372 -9.71 -8.26 -17.87
C ARG A 372 -10.90 -8.33 -16.91
N CYS A 373 -10.73 -8.91 -15.72
CA CYS A 373 -11.76 -8.90 -14.67
C CYS A 373 -12.13 -7.47 -14.24
N LEU A 374 -11.14 -6.59 -13.99
CA LEU A 374 -11.39 -5.18 -13.64
C LEU A 374 -12.21 -4.47 -14.74
N ALA A 375 -11.84 -4.71 -16.00
CA ALA A 375 -12.53 -4.14 -17.14
C ALA A 375 -13.98 -4.64 -17.26
N CYS A 376 -14.21 -5.95 -17.11
CA CYS A 376 -15.51 -6.58 -17.36
C CYS A 376 -16.47 -6.48 -16.18
N TRP A 377 -15.98 -6.57 -14.94
CA TRP A 377 -16.82 -6.73 -13.75
C TRP A 377 -17.03 -5.42 -12.98
N GLY A 378 -16.28 -4.38 -13.31
CA GLY A 378 -16.25 -3.14 -12.54
C GLY A 378 -15.10 -3.09 -11.55
N ASN A 379 -14.85 -1.90 -11.06
CA ASN A 379 -13.73 -1.62 -10.17
C ASN A 379 -14.04 -1.98 -8.71
N PRO A 380 -13.17 -2.74 -8.03
CA PRO A 380 -13.37 -3.16 -6.65
C PRO A 380 -13.43 -2.01 -5.64
N LEU A 381 -12.90 -0.84 -5.97
CA LEU A 381 -13.01 0.36 -5.14
C LEU A 381 -14.37 1.08 -5.29
N ALA A 382 -15.30 0.45 -6.00
CA ALA A 382 -16.63 0.98 -6.21
C ALA A 382 -17.70 0.29 -5.33
N VAL A 383 -17.33 -0.66 -4.45
CA VAL A 383 -18.22 -1.41 -3.50
C VAL A 383 -18.94 -2.61 -4.14
N HIS A 384 -18.40 -3.82 -3.96
CA HIS A 384 -18.94 -5.13 -4.41
C HIS A 384 -19.64 -5.92 -3.28
N VAL A 385 -20.12 -5.23 -2.25
CA VAL A 385 -20.84 -5.85 -1.12
C VAL A 385 -22.31 -5.47 -1.20
N ASP A 386 -23.18 -6.48 -1.16
CA ASP A 386 -24.63 -6.32 -1.20
C ASP A 386 -25.17 -5.62 0.07
N VAL A 387 -26.18 -4.77 -0.09
CA VAL A 387 -26.75 -3.88 0.94
C VAL A 387 -28.25 -4.14 1.08
N GLU A 388 -28.74 -4.36 2.30
CA GLU A 388 -30.18 -4.58 2.54
C GLU A 388 -31.05 -3.35 2.26
N SER A 389 -32.29 -3.60 1.83
CA SER A 389 -33.30 -2.57 1.56
C SER A 389 -33.60 -1.72 2.80
N VAL A 390 -33.39 -0.41 2.72
CA VAL A 390 -33.79 0.53 3.78
C VAL A 390 -35.14 1.13 3.41
N ASN A 391 -36.21 0.77 4.14
CA ASN A 391 -37.60 1.33 4.31
C ASN A 391 -38.09 2.52 3.46
N SER A 392 -37.54 2.67 2.29
CA SER A 392 -37.86 3.53 1.18
C SER A 392 -37.84 2.59 -0.02
N THR A 393 -38.64 2.89 -1.02
CA THR A 393 -39.01 2.02 -2.15
C THR A 393 -37.86 1.71 -3.13
N ARG A 394 -36.61 1.63 -2.66
CA ARG A 394 -35.40 1.51 -3.46
C ARG A 394 -34.45 0.49 -2.82
N GLU A 395 -34.19 -0.62 -3.52
CA GLU A 395 -32.97 -1.39 -3.31
C GLU A 395 -31.77 -0.57 -3.81
N VAL A 396 -30.70 -0.48 -3.02
CA VAL A 396 -29.46 0.17 -3.44
C VAL A 396 -28.45 -0.93 -3.80
N HIS A 397 -28.33 -1.20 -5.09
CA HIS A 397 -27.33 -2.13 -5.63
C HIS A 397 -26.02 -1.38 -5.87
N CYS A 398 -25.04 -1.54 -4.98
CA CYS A 398 -23.72 -0.97 -5.17
C CYS A 398 -22.84 -1.94 -5.99
N PHE A 399 -22.44 -1.49 -7.19
CA PHE A 399 -21.25 -1.84 -7.98
C PHE A 399 -20.78 -3.31 -8.00
N GLY A 400 -21.51 -4.15 -8.74
CA GLY A 400 -20.90 -5.24 -9.50
C GLY A 400 -20.76 -6.60 -8.82
N PHE A 401 -21.84 -7.19 -8.32
CA PHE A 401 -22.30 -8.58 -8.59
C PHE A 401 -23.37 -8.95 -7.56
N ALA A 402 -24.60 -9.20 -8.02
CA ALA A 402 -25.60 -9.95 -7.26
C ALA A 402 -25.30 -11.46 -7.40
N THR A 403 -25.42 -12.23 -6.33
CA THR A 403 -25.58 -13.69 -6.39
C THR A 403 -26.95 -14.05 -5.85
N CYS A 404 -27.70 -14.82 -6.63
CA CYS A 404 -29.08 -15.23 -6.40
C CYS A 404 -29.22 -16.25 -5.25
N ARG A 405 -30.39 -16.24 -4.57
CA ARG A 405 -31.11 -17.47 -4.18
C ARG A 405 -32.61 -17.18 -3.96
N ASP A 406 -33.45 -18.06 -4.49
CA ASP A 406 -34.93 -18.07 -4.49
C ASP A 406 -35.61 -18.02 -3.10
N GLY A 407 -36.85 -17.50 -3.05
CA GLY A 407 -37.82 -17.81 -1.99
C GLY A 407 -39.05 -16.87 -1.83
N LEU A 408 -40.17 -17.27 -2.44
CA LEU A 408 -41.62 -17.04 -2.10
C LEU A 408 -42.07 -16.04 -0.99
N LEU A 409 -42.99 -15.10 -1.31
CA LEU A 409 -44.41 -14.99 -0.84
C LEU A 409 -45.05 -13.56 -0.97
N ASP A 410 -46.25 -13.57 -1.57
CA ASP A 410 -47.46 -12.72 -1.54
C ASP A 410 -47.51 -11.27 -0.99
N ALA A 411 -47.95 -10.35 -1.88
CA ALA A 411 -48.82 -9.16 -1.71
C ALA A 411 -48.27 -7.84 -2.33
N PRO A 412 -49.14 -6.92 -2.81
CA PRO A 412 -48.81 -6.03 -3.93
C PRO A 412 -48.32 -4.64 -3.51
N ALA A 413 -47.17 -4.21 -4.06
CA ALA A 413 -46.82 -2.80 -4.18
C ALA A 413 -46.00 -2.57 -5.48
N LEU A 414 -46.44 -1.63 -6.30
CA LEU A 414 -45.88 -1.30 -7.61
C LEU A 414 -44.58 -0.49 -7.50
N TYR A 415 -43.45 -1.13 -7.82
CA TYR A 415 -42.26 -0.54 -8.45
C TYR A 415 -41.77 -1.53 -9.52
N PRO A 416 -41.91 -1.25 -10.84
CA PRO A 416 -41.55 -2.21 -11.86
C PRO A 416 -40.07 -2.03 -12.23
N ALA A 417 -39.21 -2.79 -11.57
CA ALA A 417 -38.02 -3.35 -12.18
C ALA A 417 -37.65 -4.64 -11.44
N LYS A 418 -38.25 -5.76 -11.87
CA LYS A 418 -37.76 -7.12 -11.57
C LYS A 418 -36.43 -7.38 -12.30
N SER A 419 -35.45 -6.49 -12.18
CA SER A 419 -34.14 -6.68 -12.77
C SER A 419 -33.18 -7.10 -11.67
N THR A 420 -32.75 -8.35 -11.72
CA THR A 420 -31.63 -8.90 -10.95
C THR A 420 -30.27 -8.45 -11.51
N GLU A 421 -30.27 -7.47 -12.41
CA GLU A 421 -29.07 -7.04 -13.12
C GLU A 421 -28.26 -6.04 -12.28
N ALA A 422 -27.03 -6.43 -11.93
CA ALA A 422 -26.07 -5.53 -11.31
C ALA A 422 -25.97 -4.17 -12.04
N LEU A 423 -26.08 -3.08 -11.27
CA LEU A 423 -25.74 -1.74 -11.71
C LEU A 423 -24.23 -1.68 -11.94
N LEU A 424 -23.83 -1.61 -13.21
CA LEU A 424 -22.46 -1.29 -13.58
C LEU A 424 -22.32 0.22 -13.46
N SER A 425 -21.54 0.69 -12.49
CA SER A 425 -21.12 2.08 -12.57
C SER A 425 -20.02 2.22 -13.61
N VAL A 426 -19.85 3.47 -14.02
CA VAL A 426 -18.71 3.95 -14.78
C VAL A 426 -18.06 5.13 -14.06
N LEU A 427 -18.47 5.44 -12.82
CA LEU A 427 -17.72 6.29 -11.90
C LEU A 427 -16.81 5.37 -11.08
N GLU A 428 -15.50 5.47 -11.27
CA GLU A 428 -14.53 4.52 -10.68
C GLU A 428 -13.33 5.21 -10.05
N ILE A 429 -12.87 4.69 -8.91
CA ILE A 429 -11.62 5.13 -8.28
C ILE A 429 -10.45 4.34 -8.86
N GLY A 430 -9.41 5.00 -9.34
CA GLY A 430 -8.28 4.33 -9.96
C GLY A 430 -7.58 3.31 -9.06
N VAL A 431 -7.35 2.11 -9.60
CA VAL A 431 -6.62 1.03 -8.91
C VAL A 431 -5.13 1.35 -8.93
N THR A 432 -4.52 1.41 -7.76
CA THR A 432 -3.07 1.66 -7.64
C THR A 432 -2.26 0.43 -8.04
N PRO A 433 -0.99 0.60 -8.46
CA PRO A 433 -0.08 -0.53 -8.64
C PRO A 433 0.09 -1.38 -7.37
N GLY A 434 0.04 -0.75 -6.19
CA GLY A 434 0.08 -1.43 -4.90
C GLY A 434 -1.13 -2.33 -4.66
N LEU A 435 -2.34 -1.81 -4.90
CA LEU A 435 -3.59 -2.56 -4.80
C LEU A 435 -3.62 -3.72 -5.78
N LEU A 436 -3.19 -3.49 -7.03
CA LEU A 436 -3.06 -4.54 -8.04
C LEU A 436 -2.09 -5.65 -7.58
N SER A 437 -0.96 -5.28 -6.98
CA SER A 437 0.01 -6.23 -6.40
C SER A 437 -0.63 -7.06 -5.26
N CYS A 438 -1.44 -6.44 -4.41
CA CYS A 438 -2.18 -7.14 -3.35
C CYS A 438 -3.19 -8.14 -3.93
N MET A 439 -3.94 -7.73 -4.95
CA MET A 439 -4.89 -8.61 -5.63
C MET A 439 -4.18 -9.81 -6.29
N LYS A 440 -3.05 -9.57 -6.96
CA LYS A 440 -2.20 -10.63 -7.54
C LYS A 440 -1.72 -11.63 -6.49
N ARG A 441 -1.30 -11.15 -5.32
CA ARG A 441 -0.86 -11.99 -4.20
C ARG A 441 -1.98 -12.92 -3.74
N CYS A 442 -3.18 -12.36 -3.51
CA CYS A 442 -4.36 -13.14 -3.14
C CYS A 442 -4.72 -14.19 -4.22
N LEU A 443 -4.69 -13.82 -5.50
CA LEU A 443 -4.91 -14.74 -6.63
C LEU A 443 -3.84 -15.86 -6.70
N ALA A 444 -2.62 -15.58 -6.24
CA ALA A 444 -1.52 -16.55 -6.22
C ALA A 444 -1.64 -17.56 -5.08
N THR A 445 -2.20 -17.15 -3.93
CA THR A 445 -2.37 -18.00 -2.74
C THR A 445 -3.69 -18.76 -2.70
N ALA A 446 -4.55 -18.60 -3.71
CA ALA A 446 -5.83 -19.28 -3.78
C ALA A 446 -5.66 -20.81 -3.76
N PRO A 447 -6.36 -21.55 -2.88
CA PRO A 447 -6.31 -23.00 -2.82
C PRO A 447 -6.90 -23.60 -4.10
N GLY A 448 -6.47 -24.80 -4.50
CA GLY A 448 -7.08 -25.48 -5.66
C GLY A 448 -8.53 -25.84 -5.35
N MET A 449 -9.50 -25.18 -5.99
CA MET A 449 -10.93 -25.47 -5.82
C MET A 449 -11.37 -26.41 -6.95
N LEU A 450 -11.93 -27.57 -6.59
CA LEU A 450 -12.32 -28.60 -7.55
C LEU A 450 -13.72 -29.19 -7.29
N GLU A 451 -14.51 -28.58 -6.41
CA GLU A 451 -15.89 -29.04 -6.15
C GLU A 451 -16.89 -27.90 -6.41
N GLU A 452 -18.08 -28.27 -6.89
CA GLU A 452 -19.25 -27.38 -6.97
C GLU A 452 -19.62 -26.95 -5.54
N GLY A 453 -19.16 -25.78 -5.13
CA GLY A 453 -19.38 -25.27 -3.78
C GLY A 453 -19.06 -23.79 -3.65
N ASP A 454 -19.35 -23.27 -2.45
CA ASP A 454 -19.09 -21.88 -2.09
C ASP A 454 -17.58 -21.58 -2.09
N ILE A 455 -17.21 -20.37 -2.49
CA ILE A 455 -15.81 -19.93 -2.52
C ILE A 455 -15.27 -19.96 -1.07
N PRO A 456 -14.22 -20.73 -0.75
CA PRO A 456 -13.63 -20.74 0.59
C PRO A 456 -13.05 -19.37 0.91
N CYS A 457 -13.16 -18.96 2.17
CA CYS A 457 -12.52 -17.73 2.62
C CYS A 457 -11.03 -17.97 2.90
N PHE A 458 -10.19 -17.75 1.88
CA PHE A 458 -8.75 -18.07 1.94
C PHE A 458 -7.82 -16.86 2.10
N VAL A 459 -8.36 -15.63 2.16
CA VAL A 459 -7.51 -14.42 2.23
C VAL A 459 -6.85 -14.33 3.60
N HIS A 460 -5.52 -14.18 3.62
CA HIS A 460 -4.75 -14.06 4.86
C HIS A 460 -4.76 -12.63 5.42
N GLN A 461 -4.63 -12.51 6.74
CA GLN A 461 -4.57 -11.24 7.47
C GLN A 461 -3.57 -10.24 6.88
N ASP A 462 -2.35 -10.67 6.57
CA ASP A 462 -1.33 -9.78 5.98
C ASP A 462 -1.75 -9.20 4.63
N THR A 463 -2.50 -9.97 3.84
CA THR A 463 -3.02 -9.52 2.54
C THR A 463 -4.16 -8.53 2.74
N VAL A 464 -5.06 -8.79 3.69
CA VAL A 464 -6.16 -7.87 4.02
C VAL A 464 -5.62 -6.55 4.57
N ASN A 465 -4.60 -6.58 5.43
CA ASN A 465 -3.96 -5.37 5.95
C ASN A 465 -3.32 -4.53 4.83
N ALA A 466 -2.75 -5.18 3.80
CA ALA A 466 -2.19 -4.48 2.65
C ALA A 466 -3.26 -3.91 1.72
N VAL A 467 -4.34 -4.65 1.49
CA VAL A 467 -5.52 -4.13 0.78
C VAL A 467 -6.12 -2.95 1.52
N GLN A 468 -6.25 -3.04 2.85
CA GLN A 468 -6.77 -1.98 3.70
C GLN A 468 -6.00 -0.67 3.51
N LEU A 469 -4.67 -0.72 3.59
CA LEU A 469 -3.85 0.47 3.38
C LEU A 469 -4.07 1.09 2.00
N GLU A 470 -4.08 0.27 0.95
CA GLU A 470 -4.27 0.79 -0.41
C GLU A 470 -5.68 1.39 -0.61
N CYS A 471 -6.70 0.84 0.04
CA CYS A 471 -8.04 1.43 0.09
C CYS A 471 -8.07 2.77 0.84
N GLU A 472 -7.41 2.85 2.01
CA GLU A 472 -7.29 4.09 2.78
C GLU A 472 -6.62 5.20 1.94
N ARG A 473 -5.51 4.85 1.28
CA ARG A 473 -4.80 5.77 0.39
C ARG A 473 -5.66 6.19 -0.80
N ALA A 474 -6.34 5.24 -1.46
CA ALA A 474 -7.17 5.53 -2.62
C ALA A 474 -8.24 6.59 -2.30
N VAL A 475 -8.91 6.48 -1.14
CA VAL A 475 -9.91 7.46 -0.68
C VAL A 475 -9.25 8.78 -0.29
N ALA A 476 -8.13 8.72 0.41
CA ALA A 476 -7.46 9.88 0.96
C ALA A 476 -6.82 10.79 -0.10
N PHE A 477 -6.37 10.22 -1.22
CA PHE A 477 -5.75 10.93 -2.35
C PHE A 477 -6.74 11.38 -3.43
N LEU A 478 -8.05 11.19 -3.25
CA LEU A 478 -9.06 11.85 -4.06
C LEU A 478 -9.03 13.36 -3.83
N SER A 479 -9.29 14.16 -4.87
CA SER A 479 -9.50 15.60 -4.73
C SER A 479 -10.75 15.88 -3.90
N GLU A 480 -10.88 17.08 -3.32
CA GLU A 480 -12.10 17.44 -2.60
C GLU A 480 -13.33 17.43 -3.52
N ASP A 481 -13.16 17.80 -4.79
CA ASP A 481 -14.21 17.70 -5.81
C ASP A 481 -14.61 16.25 -6.08
N ASP A 482 -13.64 15.33 -6.21
CA ASP A 482 -13.91 13.91 -6.41
C ASP A 482 -14.58 13.28 -5.18
N LYS A 483 -14.18 13.68 -3.97
CA LYS A 483 -14.85 13.26 -2.73
C LYS A 483 -16.28 13.75 -2.68
N GLN A 484 -16.54 14.99 -3.09
CA GLN A 484 -17.90 15.54 -3.17
C GLN A 484 -18.74 14.81 -4.21
N ARG A 485 -18.18 14.54 -5.40
CA ARG A 485 -18.84 13.76 -6.46
C ARG A 485 -19.19 12.36 -5.99
N LEU A 486 -18.24 11.65 -5.37
CA LEU A 486 -18.46 10.31 -4.81
C LEU A 486 -19.53 10.35 -3.70
N CYS A 487 -19.48 11.32 -2.79
CA CYS A 487 -20.49 11.50 -1.76
C CYS A 487 -21.88 11.80 -2.35
N ALA A 488 -21.97 12.67 -3.35
CA ALA A 488 -23.24 13.03 -4.01
C ALA A 488 -23.84 11.82 -4.73
N PHE A 489 -22.99 11.06 -5.45
CA PHE A 489 -23.38 9.83 -6.11
C PHE A 489 -23.98 8.81 -5.12
N LEU A 490 -23.31 8.57 -3.99
CA LEU A 490 -23.77 7.61 -2.98
C LEU A 490 -25.05 8.08 -2.24
N LYS A 491 -25.27 9.39 -2.11
CA LYS A 491 -26.45 9.99 -1.45
C LYS A 491 -27.74 9.85 -2.24
N HIS A 492 -27.67 10.09 -3.55
CA HIS A 492 -28.83 10.11 -4.43
C HIS A 492 -28.46 9.46 -5.76
N MET A 493 -28.61 8.15 -5.87
CA MET A 493 -28.18 7.38 -7.04
C MET A 493 -28.74 7.92 -8.37
N ASP A 494 -30.05 8.20 -8.46
CA ASP A 494 -30.66 8.65 -9.73
C ASP A 494 -30.11 10.00 -10.21
N SER A 495 -30.02 11.00 -9.32
CA SER A 495 -29.44 12.30 -9.67
C SER A 495 -27.93 12.19 -9.87
N GLY A 496 -27.25 11.39 -9.05
CA GLY A 496 -25.84 11.07 -9.16
C GLY A 496 -25.46 10.47 -10.50
N PHE A 497 -26.26 9.54 -11.03
CA PHE A 497 -26.09 9.00 -12.38
C PHE A 497 -26.28 10.08 -13.44
N SER A 498 -27.33 10.91 -13.34
CA SER A 498 -27.56 11.97 -14.35
C SER A 498 -26.49 13.06 -14.36
N GLU A 499 -25.89 13.35 -13.21
CA GLU A 499 -24.88 14.41 -13.04
C GLU A 499 -23.46 13.92 -13.36
N ASN A 500 -23.16 12.63 -13.18
CA ASN A 500 -21.81 12.10 -13.36
C ASN A 500 -21.62 11.32 -14.66
N LEU A 501 -22.68 10.85 -15.32
CA LEU A 501 -22.58 10.09 -16.56
C LEU A 501 -22.80 10.96 -17.80
N SER A 502 -22.24 10.54 -18.92
CA SER A 502 -22.63 11.09 -20.22
C SER A 502 -24.12 10.81 -20.48
N SER A 503 -24.79 11.71 -21.20
CA SER A 503 -26.23 11.57 -21.48
C SER A 503 -26.55 10.24 -22.18
N LYS A 504 -25.61 9.69 -22.97
CA LYS A 504 -25.76 8.38 -23.63
C LYS A 504 -25.69 7.24 -22.62
N ALA A 505 -24.69 7.23 -21.73
CA ALA A 505 -24.56 6.22 -20.70
C ALA A 505 -25.74 6.24 -19.72
N TYR A 506 -26.20 7.43 -19.32
CA TYR A 506 -27.37 7.61 -18.47
C TYR A 506 -28.65 7.07 -19.10
N GLU A 507 -28.97 7.46 -20.34
CA GLU A 507 -30.16 6.95 -21.03
C GLU A 507 -30.10 5.43 -21.25
N ARG A 508 -28.90 4.86 -21.48
CA ARG A 508 -28.73 3.41 -21.58
C ARG A 508 -29.04 2.70 -20.27
N LEU A 509 -28.51 3.20 -19.15
CA LEU A 509 -28.79 2.68 -17.80
C LEU A 509 -30.29 2.79 -17.47
N ARG A 510 -30.94 3.90 -17.85
CA ARG A 510 -32.38 4.13 -17.65
C ARG A 510 -33.26 3.20 -18.49
N ARG A 511 -32.80 2.84 -19.70
CA ARG A 511 -33.50 1.92 -20.59
C ARG A 511 -33.34 0.47 -20.17
N SER A 512 -32.18 0.07 -19.64
CA SER A 512 -31.98 -1.30 -19.13
C SER A 512 -32.85 -1.60 -17.90
N THR A 513 -33.19 -0.60 -17.09
CA THR A 513 -34.05 -0.79 -15.91
C THR A 513 -35.55 -0.79 -16.22
N SER A 514 -35.97 -0.31 -17.40
CA SER A 514 -37.38 -0.16 -17.79
C SER A 514 -37.86 -1.28 -18.70
N SER A 515 -37.91 -2.52 -18.19
CA SER A 515 -38.65 -3.72 -18.69
C SER A 515 -38.91 -3.90 -20.21
N CYS A 516 -38.08 -3.38 -21.11
CA CYS A 516 -38.30 -3.48 -22.55
C CYS A 516 -37.39 -4.57 -23.11
N SER A 517 -38.01 -5.70 -23.42
CA SER A 517 -37.44 -6.95 -23.95
C SER A 517 -36.87 -6.85 -25.37
N GLN A 518 -36.31 -5.70 -25.73
CA GLN A 518 -35.53 -5.49 -26.95
C GLN A 518 -34.40 -4.50 -26.66
N MET A 519 -33.47 -4.86 -25.76
CA MET A 519 -32.11 -4.35 -25.95
C MET A 519 -31.64 -4.95 -27.27
N SER A 520 -31.46 -4.09 -28.28
CA SER A 520 -30.80 -4.51 -29.52
C SER A 520 -29.55 -5.29 -29.13
N SER A 521 -29.43 -6.53 -29.61
CA SER A 521 -28.17 -7.26 -29.52
C SER A 521 -27.14 -6.51 -30.36
N GLU A 522 -26.62 -5.40 -29.84
CA GLU A 522 -25.44 -4.74 -30.40
C GLU A 522 -24.38 -5.83 -30.45
N SER A 523 -24.00 -6.22 -31.67
CA SER A 523 -23.12 -7.37 -31.82
C SER A 523 -21.73 -7.01 -31.31
N PHE A 524 -21.05 -7.93 -30.63
CA PHE A 524 -19.67 -7.74 -30.19
C PHE A 524 -18.74 -7.26 -31.33
N GLN A 525 -19.07 -7.65 -32.57
CA GLN A 525 -18.40 -7.21 -33.79
C GLN A 525 -18.47 -5.69 -34.02
N GLU A 526 -19.59 -5.03 -33.70
CA GLU A 526 -19.72 -3.57 -33.80
C GLU A 526 -18.74 -2.85 -32.85
N LEU A 527 -18.57 -3.37 -31.63
CA LEU A 527 -17.61 -2.81 -30.67
C LEU A 527 -16.16 -2.93 -31.18
N LYS A 528 -15.82 -4.06 -31.82
CA LYS A 528 -14.49 -4.27 -32.43
C LYS A 528 -14.24 -3.32 -33.59
N GLU A 529 -15.22 -3.16 -34.48
CA GLU A 529 -15.14 -2.26 -35.62
C GLU A 529 -14.98 -0.81 -35.16
N TRP A 530 -15.71 -0.41 -34.13
CA TRP A 530 -15.58 0.91 -33.54
C TRP A 530 -14.20 1.17 -32.92
N LEU A 531 -13.58 0.18 -32.28
CA LEU A 531 -12.24 0.30 -31.70
C LEU A 531 -11.11 0.35 -32.73
N ARG A 532 -11.35 -0.09 -33.97
CA ARG A 532 -10.32 -0.24 -35.00
C ARG A 532 -9.47 1.03 -35.23
N PRO A 533 -10.04 2.25 -35.30
CA PRO A 533 -9.26 3.48 -35.46
C PRO A 533 -8.33 3.77 -34.27
N TRP A 534 -8.70 3.34 -33.07
CA TRP A 534 -7.92 3.52 -31.84
C TRP A 534 -6.78 2.51 -31.70
N ALA A 535 -6.88 1.36 -32.38
CA ALA A 535 -5.89 0.29 -32.32
C ALA A 535 -4.82 0.35 -33.43
N SER A 536 -5.07 1.06 -34.53
CA SER A 536 -4.28 0.90 -35.77
C SER A 536 -3.65 2.17 -36.35
N THR A 537 -3.91 3.35 -35.78
CA THR A 537 -3.51 4.62 -36.44
C THR A 537 -2.40 5.34 -35.68
N SER A 538 -1.21 5.40 -36.27
CA SER A 538 -0.17 6.37 -35.91
C SER A 538 -0.26 7.58 -36.86
N GLY A 539 -0.56 8.77 -36.35
CA GLY A 539 -0.40 10.02 -37.10
C GLY A 539 -1.60 10.96 -37.22
N THR A 540 -2.80 10.59 -36.79
CA THR A 540 -3.92 11.52 -36.61
C THR A 540 -3.99 11.92 -35.13
N ASP A 541 -4.32 13.17 -34.79
CA ASP A 541 -4.50 13.61 -33.39
C ASP A 541 -5.78 13.00 -32.78
N MET A 542 -5.74 11.69 -32.57
CA MET A 542 -6.79 10.90 -31.94
C MET A 542 -7.01 11.32 -30.48
N HIS A 543 -6.02 11.96 -29.85
CA HIS A 543 -6.16 12.51 -28.50
C HIS A 543 -7.14 13.69 -28.46
N ALA A 544 -7.10 14.59 -29.43
CA ALA A 544 -8.07 15.69 -29.51
C ALA A 544 -9.52 15.17 -29.66
N LEU A 545 -9.75 14.16 -30.50
CA LEU A 545 -11.07 13.55 -30.71
C LEU A 545 -11.54 12.70 -29.53
N ALA A 546 -10.62 12.11 -28.77
CA ALA A 546 -10.96 11.25 -27.65
C ALA A 546 -11.68 11.98 -26.51
N HIS A 547 -11.48 13.28 -26.34
CA HIS A 547 -12.22 14.07 -25.35
C HIS A 547 -13.71 14.23 -25.68
N GLU A 548 -14.10 14.04 -26.95
CA GLU A 548 -15.50 14.10 -27.39
C GLU A 548 -16.22 12.75 -27.31
N VAL A 549 -15.47 11.67 -27.03
CA VAL A 549 -16.02 10.32 -26.98
C VAL A 549 -16.62 10.02 -25.60
N PRO A 550 -17.87 9.53 -25.52
CA PRO A 550 -18.49 9.09 -24.28
C PRO A 550 -17.96 7.70 -23.89
N TRP A 551 -16.70 7.64 -23.42
CA TRP A 551 -16.01 6.40 -23.06
C TRP A 551 -16.75 5.55 -22.03
N ASP A 552 -17.52 6.21 -21.17
CA ASP A 552 -18.37 5.61 -20.16
C ASP A 552 -19.53 4.80 -20.78
N ASP A 553 -20.17 5.28 -21.85
CA ASP A 553 -21.19 4.54 -22.61
C ASP A 553 -20.58 3.31 -23.31
N TYR A 554 -19.40 3.44 -23.92
CA TYR A 554 -18.71 2.31 -24.56
C TYR A 554 -18.27 1.26 -23.56
N LEU A 555 -17.76 1.66 -22.39
CA LEU A 555 -17.41 0.72 -21.33
C LEU A 555 -18.65 -0.01 -20.82
N LEU A 556 -19.77 0.70 -20.63
CA LEU A 556 -21.04 0.10 -20.23
C LEU A 556 -21.51 -0.95 -21.26
N ARG A 557 -21.45 -0.63 -22.55
CA ARG A 557 -21.77 -1.59 -23.64
C ARG A 557 -20.86 -2.82 -23.59
N GLY A 558 -19.54 -2.62 -23.52
CA GLY A 558 -18.58 -3.70 -23.47
C GLY A 558 -18.84 -4.66 -22.30
N ARG A 559 -19.12 -4.11 -21.12
CA ARG A 559 -19.47 -4.89 -19.93
C ARG A 559 -20.78 -5.65 -20.08
N LEU A 560 -21.82 -5.06 -20.69
CA LEU A 560 -23.07 -5.76 -20.96
C LEU A 560 -22.88 -6.97 -21.88
N VAL A 561 -22.04 -6.84 -22.92
CA VAL A 561 -21.69 -7.96 -23.81
C VAL A 561 -20.91 -9.03 -23.05
N ALA A 562 -19.86 -8.67 -22.31
CA ALA A 562 -19.04 -9.63 -21.56
C ALA A 562 -19.82 -10.40 -20.47
N ARG A 563 -20.97 -9.89 -20.01
CA ARG A 563 -21.87 -10.60 -19.08
C ARG A 563 -22.61 -11.77 -19.71
N GLN A 564 -22.72 -11.82 -21.04
CA GLN A 564 -23.39 -12.91 -21.75
C GLN A 564 -22.54 -14.19 -21.75
N HIS A 565 -21.21 -14.07 -21.67
CA HIS A 565 -20.27 -15.19 -21.73
C HIS A 565 -19.39 -15.26 -20.47
N VAL A 566 -20.00 -15.42 -19.31
CA VAL A 566 -19.27 -15.63 -18.04
C VAL A 566 -18.67 -17.03 -18.00
N LEU A 567 -17.40 -17.13 -17.60
CA LEU A 567 -16.70 -18.41 -17.50
C LEU A 567 -17.41 -19.39 -16.55
N SER A 568 -17.71 -20.59 -17.04
CA SER A 568 -18.32 -21.67 -16.27
C SER A 568 -17.62 -23.01 -16.55
N GLU A 569 -17.71 -23.96 -15.62
CA GLU A 569 -17.06 -25.27 -15.79
C GLU A 569 -17.73 -26.12 -16.90
N SER A 570 -19.00 -25.84 -17.21
CA SER A 570 -19.79 -26.54 -18.21
C SER A 570 -19.62 -26.01 -19.64
N MET A 571 -18.95 -24.87 -19.82
CA MET A 571 -18.80 -24.24 -21.14
C MET A 571 -17.86 -25.03 -22.08
N SER A 572 -18.14 -24.94 -23.37
CA SER A 572 -17.30 -25.46 -24.45
C SER A 572 -16.00 -24.65 -24.60
N TRP A 573 -15.02 -25.21 -25.31
CA TRP A 573 -13.78 -24.49 -25.60
C TRP A 573 -13.99 -23.26 -26.50
N GLU A 574 -14.94 -23.33 -27.43
CA GLU A 574 -15.29 -22.22 -28.32
C GLU A 574 -15.89 -21.05 -27.53
N GLU A 575 -16.85 -21.32 -26.64
CA GLU A 575 -17.43 -20.32 -25.73
C GLU A 575 -16.37 -19.71 -24.80
N CYS A 576 -15.41 -20.51 -24.32
CA CYS A 576 -14.29 -20.02 -23.52
C CYS A 576 -13.39 -19.08 -24.32
N CYS A 577 -13.02 -19.45 -25.56
CA CYS A 577 -12.23 -18.61 -26.46
C CYS A 577 -12.94 -17.29 -26.76
N GLN A 578 -14.26 -17.35 -27.03
CA GLN A 578 -15.08 -16.17 -27.25
C GLN A 578 -15.12 -15.26 -26.02
N ALA A 579 -15.38 -15.79 -24.82
CA ALA A 579 -15.35 -15.03 -23.57
C ALA A 579 -13.99 -14.35 -23.33
N MET A 580 -12.90 -15.04 -23.66
CA MET A 580 -11.55 -14.49 -23.53
C MET A 580 -11.27 -13.39 -24.57
N GLU A 581 -11.76 -13.51 -25.79
CA GLU A 581 -11.65 -12.45 -26.80
C GLU A 581 -12.49 -11.22 -26.43
N GLU A 582 -13.72 -11.45 -25.97
CA GLU A 582 -14.63 -10.42 -25.47
C GLU A 582 -14.01 -9.61 -24.35
N SER A 583 -13.48 -10.30 -23.33
CA SER A 583 -12.83 -9.64 -22.21
C SER A 583 -11.59 -8.81 -22.61
N GLU A 584 -10.87 -9.20 -23.66
CA GLU A 584 -9.73 -8.41 -24.16
C GLU A 584 -10.17 -7.10 -24.83
N VAL A 585 -11.25 -7.16 -25.61
CA VAL A 585 -11.83 -5.97 -26.25
C VAL A 585 -12.36 -5.01 -25.19
N VAL A 586 -13.06 -5.52 -24.18
CA VAL A 586 -13.52 -4.69 -23.04
C VAL A 586 -12.33 -4.09 -22.29
N TYR A 587 -11.24 -4.85 -22.12
CA TYR A 587 -10.02 -4.32 -21.52
C TYR A 587 -9.39 -3.16 -22.31
N LYS A 588 -9.41 -3.21 -23.66
CA LYS A 588 -8.95 -2.09 -24.50
C LYS A 588 -9.83 -0.84 -24.32
N ILE A 589 -11.16 -1.01 -24.27
CA ILE A 589 -12.10 0.09 -23.97
C ILE A 589 -11.82 0.66 -22.58
N TYR A 590 -11.59 -0.22 -21.61
CA TYR A 590 -11.31 0.16 -20.24
C TYR A 590 -10.05 1.02 -20.12
N ASN A 591 -8.95 0.67 -20.79
CA ASN A 591 -7.74 1.50 -20.80
C ASN A 591 -8.03 2.91 -21.37
N LEU A 592 -8.77 3.00 -22.48
CA LEU A 592 -9.15 4.30 -23.06
C LEU A 592 -10.04 5.10 -22.11
N PHE A 593 -10.98 4.44 -21.42
CA PHE A 593 -11.78 5.06 -20.37
C PHE A 593 -10.89 5.57 -19.22
N GLN A 594 -9.92 4.78 -18.75
CA GLN A 594 -8.99 5.18 -17.69
C GLN A 594 -8.14 6.39 -18.07
N ASP A 595 -7.77 6.52 -19.35
CA ASP A 595 -6.91 7.59 -19.85
C ASP A 595 -7.68 8.86 -20.20
N MET A 596 -8.92 8.74 -20.71
CA MET A 596 -9.63 9.85 -21.35
C MET A 596 -10.91 10.29 -20.63
N SER A 597 -11.47 9.48 -19.73
CA SER A 597 -12.74 9.76 -19.06
C SER A 597 -12.59 10.61 -17.80
N ALA A 598 -13.46 11.62 -17.64
CA ALA A 598 -13.57 12.41 -16.40
C ALA A 598 -14.29 11.67 -15.26
N GLN A 599 -14.88 10.51 -15.58
CA GLN A 599 -15.55 9.61 -14.63
C GLN A 599 -14.58 8.62 -13.99
N TYR A 600 -13.34 8.55 -14.48
CA TYR A 600 -12.27 7.83 -13.81
C TYR A 600 -11.58 8.76 -12.79
N LEU A 601 -11.93 8.60 -11.52
CA LEU A 601 -11.38 9.37 -10.40
C LEU A 601 -9.96 8.89 -10.13
N ARG A 602 -8.96 9.72 -10.44
CA ARG A 602 -7.54 9.35 -10.33
C ARG A 602 -7.00 9.87 -9.00
N PRO A 603 -6.74 8.99 -8.01
CA PRO A 603 -6.11 9.47 -6.79
C PRO A 603 -4.69 9.96 -7.13
N ALA A 604 -4.37 11.18 -6.72
CA ALA A 604 -3.10 11.83 -7.04
C ALA A 604 -2.04 11.47 -6.00
N PHE A 605 -1.37 10.34 -6.19
CA PHE A 605 -0.27 9.91 -5.30
C PHE A 605 1.03 10.71 -5.48
N LEU A 606 1.09 11.51 -6.56
CA LEU A 606 2.23 12.38 -6.84
C LEU A 606 2.02 13.74 -6.17
N THR A 607 3.07 14.29 -5.59
CA THR A 607 3.06 15.66 -5.07
C THR A 607 2.63 16.64 -6.16
N ALA A 608 1.95 17.72 -5.76
CA ALA A 608 1.62 18.84 -6.64
C ALA A 608 2.82 19.36 -7.46
N ALA A 609 4.06 19.15 -6.98
CA ALA A 609 5.29 19.47 -7.69
C ALA A 609 5.55 18.62 -8.96
N ALA A 610 5.08 17.37 -9.02
CA ALA A 610 5.20 16.53 -10.22
C ALA A 610 4.15 16.90 -11.29
N VAL A 611 2.97 17.37 -10.86
CA VAL A 611 1.91 17.86 -11.76
C VAL A 611 2.36 19.14 -12.48
N ALA A 612 3.08 20.02 -11.78
CA ALA A 612 3.64 21.25 -12.38
C ALA A 612 4.72 21.00 -13.45
N SER A 613 5.30 19.79 -13.51
CA SER A 613 6.30 19.42 -14.51
C SER A 613 5.72 18.77 -15.78
N ARG A 614 4.40 18.61 -15.86
CA ARG A 614 3.68 18.06 -17.02
C ARG A 614 2.80 19.10 -17.74
N GLY A 615 2.94 20.38 -17.40
CA GLY A 615 2.28 21.50 -18.06
C GLY A 615 3.09 22.04 -19.22
#